data_AF-A0A6L3YTS6-F1
#
_entry.id   AF-A0A6L3YTS6-F1
#
_cell.length_a   1.000
_cell.length_b   1.000
_cell.length_c   1.000
_cell.angle_alpha   90.00
_cell.angle_beta   90.00
_cell.angle_gamma   90.00
#
_symmetry.space_group_name_H-M   'P 1'
#
loop_
_entity.id
_entity.type
_entity.pdbx_description
1 polymer ?
#
loop_
_entity_poly.entity_id
_entity_poly.type
_entity_poly.pdbx_seq_one_letter_code
_entity_poly.pdbx_strand_id
1 'polypeptide(L)'
;MYLGLDLGTSGVKALLIDDAQTVIGSAHGELDVSRPHPGWSEQEPAHWIEACRTAIDGLRTAHPKEFSAIAGIGLSGQMHGATLLDEQDQVLRPCILWNDTRSYREAAKLDADPAFRAITGNIVFPGFTAPKLVWVANNEPEIFARIRKVLLPKDYLRLWLTGEYVSDMSDSAGTSWLDTGARRWSQELLDKTGLDENQMPRLAEGTDATGRLRAELAAEWGIAGQPVVAGGAGDNAASACGMGTVKPGHAFVSLGTSGVLFAANGAYQPKPESAVHAFCHALPDTWHQMGVILSAASALDWYARLVGKTAHELDRELGDTVNAPGSATFLPYLSGERTPYNDAKIRGVFSGLEHESDQRALTQAVLEGVAFAIRDNLAALQSAGTDIKSLTAVGGGSRSTYWLKAIATALNVPIALPEEGDFGGAFGAARLGLIAATGADPFAVCTPPRTERTIEPEAALLPAYEEAYQRYHALYPALHALAG
;
A
#
# COMPACT_ATOMS: atom_id res chain seq x y z
N MET A 1 11.71 -24.20 -4.39
CA MET A 1 10.75 -23.61 -3.42
C MET A 1 11.20 -22.20 -3.09
N TYR A 2 10.25 -21.28 -2.88
CA TYR A 2 10.54 -19.87 -2.63
C TYR A 2 9.63 -19.33 -1.54
N LEU A 3 10.19 -18.55 -0.62
CA LEU A 3 9.51 -18.03 0.55
C LEU A 3 9.26 -16.53 0.38
N GLY A 4 8.02 -16.10 0.59
CA GLY A 4 7.66 -14.70 0.74
C GLY A 4 7.41 -14.38 2.21
N LEU A 5 8.03 -13.32 2.72
CA LEU A 5 7.79 -12.78 4.06
C LEU A 5 7.18 -11.39 3.90
N ASP A 6 5.96 -11.20 4.40
CA ASP A 6 5.24 -9.93 4.37
C ASP A 6 5.08 -9.39 5.80
N LEU A 7 5.87 -8.37 6.13
CA LEU A 7 5.85 -7.67 7.41
C LEU A 7 4.78 -6.56 7.37
N GLY A 8 3.53 -6.95 7.60
CA GLY A 8 2.43 -6.01 7.74
C GLY A 8 2.39 -5.32 9.10
N THR A 9 1.50 -4.36 9.27
CA THR A 9 1.33 -3.65 10.55
C THR A 9 0.74 -4.54 11.65
N SER A 10 -0.16 -5.47 11.32
CA SER A 10 -0.84 -6.35 12.29
C SER A 10 -0.18 -7.72 12.46
N GLY A 11 0.86 -8.03 11.70
CA GLY A 11 1.54 -9.32 11.78
C GLY A 11 2.47 -9.59 10.60
N VAL A 12 3.23 -10.66 10.73
CA VAL A 12 4.10 -11.20 9.68
C VAL A 12 3.42 -12.40 9.05
N LYS A 13 3.22 -12.36 7.72
CA LYS A 13 2.74 -13.51 6.95
C LYS A 13 3.91 -14.13 6.19
N ALA A 14 4.08 -15.44 6.36
CA ALA A 14 5.02 -16.23 5.58
C ALA A 14 4.23 -17.10 4.58
N LEU A 15 4.66 -17.13 3.32
CA LEU A 15 4.00 -17.89 2.25
C LEU A 15 5.05 -18.65 1.43
N LEU A 16 4.84 -19.95 1.24
CA LEU A 16 5.75 -20.83 0.51
C LEU A 16 5.16 -21.23 -0.84
N ILE A 17 5.95 -21.09 -1.92
CA ILE A 17 5.57 -21.50 -3.28
C ILE A 17 6.58 -22.46 -3.92
N ASP A 18 6.13 -23.24 -4.90
CA ASP A 18 6.98 -24.04 -5.77
C ASP A 18 7.46 -23.28 -7.03
N ASP A 19 8.17 -23.97 -7.93
CA ASP A 19 8.68 -23.40 -9.20
C ASP A 19 7.56 -23.02 -10.18
N ALA A 20 6.38 -23.61 -10.05
CA ALA A 20 5.18 -23.25 -10.82
C ALA A 20 4.35 -22.16 -10.15
N GLN A 21 4.85 -21.57 -9.05
CA GLN A 21 4.18 -20.57 -8.23
C GLN A 21 2.90 -21.08 -7.54
N THR A 22 2.79 -22.40 -7.37
CA THR A 22 1.70 -23.00 -6.58
C THR A 22 1.95 -22.74 -5.10
N VAL A 23 0.94 -22.24 -4.38
CA VAL A 23 1.02 -22.05 -2.94
C VAL A 23 1.02 -23.41 -2.24
N ILE A 24 2.08 -23.68 -1.48
CA ILE A 24 2.24 -24.90 -0.68
C ILE A 24 1.59 -24.73 0.68
N GLY A 25 1.75 -23.55 1.28
CA GLY A 25 1.18 -23.21 2.58
C GLY A 25 1.52 -21.79 2.99
N SER A 26 0.87 -21.33 4.06
CA SER A 26 1.15 -20.04 4.69
C SER A 26 1.04 -20.15 6.21
N ALA A 27 1.74 -19.29 6.93
CA ALA A 27 1.64 -19.15 8.37
C ALA A 27 1.69 -17.67 8.77
N HIS A 28 1.31 -17.38 10.01
CA HIS A 28 1.18 -16.02 10.52
C HIS A 28 1.76 -15.90 11.93
N GLY A 29 2.42 -14.78 12.19
CA GLY A 29 2.78 -14.33 13.53
C GLY A 29 2.13 -12.96 13.77
N GLU A 30 1.39 -12.82 14.86
CA GLU A 30 0.65 -11.59 15.18
C GLU A 30 1.60 -10.48 15.65
N LEU A 31 1.22 -9.22 15.41
CA LEU A 31 1.92 -8.03 15.90
C LEU A 31 0.93 -7.04 16.49
N ASP A 32 1.34 -6.42 17.59
CA ASP A 32 0.64 -5.31 18.21
C ASP A 32 1.21 -3.96 17.78
N VAL A 33 0.42 -2.90 17.96
CA VAL A 33 0.84 -1.51 17.74
C VAL A 33 0.69 -0.72 19.04
N SER A 34 1.78 -0.16 19.53
CA SER A 34 1.79 0.75 20.67
C SER A 34 1.33 2.15 20.25
N ARG A 35 0.54 2.80 21.11
CA ARG A 35 0.05 4.17 20.90
C ARG A 35 0.25 5.00 22.18
N PRO A 36 1.49 5.42 22.50
CA PRO A 36 1.79 6.08 23.77
C PRO A 36 1.07 7.44 23.94
N HIS A 37 0.83 8.13 22.82
CA HIS A 37 0.14 9.42 22.77
C HIS A 37 -0.86 9.46 21.60
N PRO A 38 -1.86 10.37 21.62
CA PRO A 38 -2.75 10.57 20.48
C PRO A 38 -1.97 10.85 19.19
N GLY A 39 -2.31 10.11 18.12
CA GLY A 39 -1.64 10.21 16.82
C GLY A 39 -0.29 9.48 16.73
N TRP A 40 0.19 8.86 17.82
CA TRP A 40 1.43 8.09 17.80
C TRP A 40 1.14 6.63 17.50
N SER A 41 2.03 6.00 16.73
CA SER A 41 1.93 4.61 16.31
C SER A 41 3.32 3.99 16.18
N GLU A 42 3.65 3.06 17.07
CA GLU A 42 5.00 2.51 17.21
C GLU A 42 5.02 0.98 17.32
N GLN A 43 6.13 0.39 16.88
CA GLN A 43 6.45 -1.02 17.09
C GLN A 43 7.91 -1.18 17.53
N GLU A 44 8.14 -2.11 18.44
CA GLU A 44 9.49 -2.56 18.78
C GLU A 44 9.97 -3.55 17.70
N PRO A 45 11.06 -3.26 16.96
CA PRO A 45 11.54 -4.13 15.88
C PRO A 45 11.89 -5.56 16.31
N ALA A 46 12.21 -5.79 17.59
CA ALA A 46 12.39 -7.14 18.12
C ALA A 46 11.13 -8.01 17.95
N HIS A 47 9.93 -7.43 18.10
CA HIS A 47 8.67 -8.16 17.91
C HIS A 47 8.47 -8.59 16.45
N TRP A 48 9.00 -7.84 15.47
CA TRP A 48 8.97 -8.26 14.06
C TRP A 48 9.76 -9.54 13.83
N ILE A 49 10.93 -9.67 14.47
CA ILE A 49 11.75 -10.88 14.39
C ILE A 49 11.02 -12.05 15.07
N GLU A 50 10.43 -11.84 16.24
CA GLU A 50 9.66 -12.87 16.96
C GLU A 50 8.47 -13.36 16.14
N ALA A 51 7.64 -12.45 15.62
CA ALA A 51 6.51 -12.80 14.77
C ALA A 51 6.94 -13.51 13.47
N CYS A 52 8.04 -13.05 12.85
CA CYS A 52 8.61 -13.71 11.68
C CYS A 52 9.09 -15.13 12.00
N ARG A 53 9.74 -15.34 13.16
CA ARG A 53 10.14 -16.67 13.63
C ARG A 53 8.93 -17.57 13.84
N THR A 54 7.87 -17.08 14.47
CA THR A 54 6.61 -17.81 14.64
C THR A 54 6.01 -18.26 13.30
N ALA A 55 5.92 -17.36 12.32
CA ALA A 55 5.40 -17.70 10.99
C ALA A 55 6.30 -18.73 10.28
N ILE A 56 7.63 -18.56 10.36
CA ILE A 56 8.59 -19.50 9.79
C ILE A 56 8.48 -20.89 10.43
N ASP A 57 8.39 -20.97 11.76
CA ASP A 57 8.23 -22.23 12.49
C ASP A 57 6.93 -22.94 12.14
N GLY A 58 5.84 -22.18 11.95
CA GLY A 58 4.56 -22.71 11.48
C GLY A 58 4.68 -23.40 10.13
N LEU A 59 5.30 -22.73 9.14
CA LEU A 59 5.53 -23.31 7.81
C LEU A 59 6.49 -24.50 7.85
N ARG A 60 7.59 -24.39 8.60
CA ARG A 60 8.59 -25.45 8.72
C ARG A 60 8.00 -26.71 9.32
N THR A 61 7.15 -26.57 10.33
CA THR A 61 6.48 -27.70 11.00
C THR A 61 5.45 -28.36 10.08
N ALA A 62 4.68 -27.56 9.34
CA ALA A 62 3.63 -28.06 8.45
C ALA A 62 4.17 -28.68 7.14
N HIS A 63 5.28 -28.15 6.60
CA HIS A 63 5.82 -28.50 5.28
C HIS A 63 7.35 -28.71 5.31
N PRO A 64 7.89 -29.61 6.15
CA PRO A 64 9.32 -29.68 6.43
C PRO A 64 10.19 -30.01 5.19
N LYS A 65 9.68 -30.85 4.27
CA LYS A 65 10.43 -31.24 3.06
C LYS A 65 10.55 -30.07 2.10
N GLU A 66 9.43 -29.42 1.82
CA GLU A 66 9.33 -28.26 0.94
C GLU A 66 10.10 -27.08 1.53
N PHE A 67 9.96 -26.83 2.83
CA PHE A 67 10.66 -25.78 3.54
C PHE A 67 12.20 -25.96 3.46
N SER A 68 12.71 -27.18 3.61
CA SER A 68 14.16 -27.44 3.51
C SER A 68 14.76 -27.13 2.13
N ALA A 69 13.92 -27.05 1.09
CA ALA A 69 14.28 -26.82 -0.31
C ALA A 69 14.10 -25.35 -0.76
N ILE A 70 13.93 -24.42 0.18
CA ILE A 70 13.87 -22.98 -0.12
C ILE A 70 15.18 -22.56 -0.80
N ALA A 71 15.08 -21.97 -1.99
CA ALA A 71 16.21 -21.48 -2.77
C ALA A 71 16.27 -19.94 -2.82
N GLY A 72 15.13 -19.28 -2.65
CA GLY A 72 14.99 -17.83 -2.64
C GLY A 72 14.01 -17.35 -1.59
N ILE A 73 14.30 -16.20 -0.99
CA ILE A 73 13.45 -15.48 -0.04
C ILE A 73 13.21 -14.09 -0.61
N GLY A 74 11.96 -13.67 -0.72
CA GLY A 74 11.62 -12.28 -0.97
C GLY A 74 10.91 -11.65 0.22
N LEU A 75 11.02 -10.33 0.30
CA LEU A 75 10.51 -9.54 1.41
C LEU A 75 9.48 -8.53 0.93
N SER A 76 8.40 -8.40 1.67
CA SER A 76 7.38 -7.35 1.59
C SER A 76 7.26 -6.72 2.97
N GLY A 77 6.94 -5.44 3.05
CA GLY A 77 6.67 -4.83 4.35
C GLY A 77 5.89 -3.53 4.26
N GLN A 78 5.26 -3.19 5.38
CA GLN A 78 4.62 -1.90 5.59
C GLN A 78 5.62 -0.78 5.30
N MET A 79 5.21 0.17 4.46
CA MET A 79 6.08 1.25 4.00
C MET A 79 6.37 2.28 5.10
N HIS A 80 7.28 3.21 4.83
CA HIS A 80 7.48 4.48 5.54
C HIS A 80 7.95 4.43 7.00
N GLY A 81 8.05 3.25 7.62
CA GLY A 81 8.49 3.13 9.01
C GLY A 81 9.92 3.67 9.23
N ALA A 82 10.16 4.40 10.32
CA ALA A 82 11.49 4.92 10.65
C ALA A 82 12.15 4.09 11.76
N THR A 83 13.00 3.14 11.37
CA THR A 83 13.81 2.34 12.30
C THR A 83 15.21 2.93 12.41
N LEU A 84 15.60 3.36 13.62
CA LEU A 84 16.84 4.10 13.83
C LEU A 84 17.86 3.21 14.55
N LEU A 85 19.02 3.02 13.92
CA LEU A 85 20.08 2.16 14.43
C LEU A 85 21.34 2.96 14.74
N ASP A 86 22.06 2.54 15.77
CA ASP A 86 23.39 3.06 16.10
C ASP A 86 24.53 2.28 15.42
N GLU A 87 25.76 2.57 15.83
CA GLU A 87 26.99 1.99 15.27
C GLU A 87 27.15 0.49 15.54
N GLN A 88 26.33 -0.08 16.42
CA GLN A 88 26.31 -1.50 16.74
C GLN A 88 25.01 -2.18 16.29
N ASP A 89 24.30 -1.55 15.34
CA ASP A 89 22.98 -1.99 14.85
C ASP A 89 21.91 -2.12 15.93
N GLN A 90 22.08 -1.44 17.08
CA GLN A 90 21.09 -1.46 18.13
C GLN A 90 19.98 -0.46 17.82
N VAL A 91 18.74 -0.90 18.05
CA VAL A 91 17.55 -0.05 17.91
C VAL A 91 17.61 1.06 18.96
N LEU A 92 17.59 2.30 18.49
CA LEU A 92 17.69 3.48 19.35
C LEU A 92 16.36 3.86 20.01
N ARG A 93 15.24 3.50 19.38
CA ARG A 93 13.86 3.74 19.80
C ARG A 93 12.88 2.90 18.99
N PRO A 94 11.65 2.64 19.47
CA PRO A 94 10.63 1.91 18.71
C PRO A 94 10.38 2.53 17.33
N CYS A 95 10.25 1.75 16.26
CA CYS A 95 10.02 2.28 14.92
C CYS A 95 8.76 3.17 14.88
N ILE A 96 8.85 4.36 14.27
CA ILE A 96 7.70 5.24 14.01
C ILE A 96 7.01 4.81 12.72
N LEU A 97 5.79 4.28 12.81
CA LEU A 97 5.07 3.65 11.70
C LEU A 97 4.45 4.64 10.71
N TRP A 98 3.95 4.13 9.58
CA TRP A 98 3.34 4.93 8.50
C TRP A 98 2.06 5.69 8.91
N ASN A 99 1.32 5.15 9.88
CA ASN A 99 0.09 5.73 10.40
C ASN A 99 0.34 6.61 11.64
N ASP A 100 1.59 6.96 11.92
CA ASP A 100 1.96 7.96 12.91
C ASP A 100 1.82 9.38 12.33
N THR A 101 1.30 10.30 13.14
CA THR A 101 1.07 11.69 12.75
C THR A 101 1.83 12.70 13.60
N ARG A 102 2.78 12.28 14.44
CA ARG A 102 3.48 13.17 15.39
C ARG A 102 4.28 14.28 14.72
N SER A 103 4.78 14.01 13.52
CA SER A 103 5.66 14.87 12.72
C SER A 103 4.91 15.81 11.77
N TYR A 104 3.63 16.11 12.03
CA TYR A 104 2.81 16.95 11.14
C TYR A 104 3.38 18.35 10.93
N ARG A 105 4.04 18.92 11.93
CA ARG A 105 4.68 20.25 11.82
C ARG A 105 5.90 20.20 10.91
N GLU A 106 6.73 19.18 11.10
CA GLU A 106 7.91 18.92 10.29
C GLU A 106 7.53 18.60 8.85
N ALA A 107 6.52 17.75 8.64
CA ALA A 107 5.98 17.41 7.33
C ALA A 107 5.50 18.65 6.57
N ALA A 108 4.70 19.52 7.20
CA ALA A 108 4.26 20.76 6.59
C ALA A 108 5.43 21.69 6.22
N LYS A 109 6.49 21.73 7.04
CA LYS A 109 7.70 22.51 6.75
C LYS A 109 8.46 21.95 5.54
N LEU A 110 8.62 20.64 5.44
CA LEU A 110 9.29 19.99 4.31
C LEU A 110 8.46 20.09 3.02
N ASP A 111 7.14 19.94 3.11
CA ASP A 111 6.24 20.04 1.95
C ASP A 111 6.18 21.46 1.36
N ALA A 112 6.39 22.49 2.19
CA ALA A 112 6.50 23.87 1.75
C ALA A 112 7.81 24.18 1.00
N ASP A 113 8.82 23.32 1.10
CA ASP A 113 10.03 23.41 0.29
C ASP A 113 9.79 22.71 -1.06
N PRO A 114 9.79 23.46 -2.18
CA PRO A 114 9.43 22.92 -3.48
C PRO A 114 10.36 21.80 -3.96
N ALA A 115 11.57 21.68 -3.40
CA ALA A 115 12.51 20.62 -3.73
C ALA A 115 11.93 19.22 -3.45
N PHE A 116 11.16 19.05 -2.37
CA PHE A 116 10.61 17.75 -2.00
C PHE A 116 9.63 17.24 -3.07
N ARG A 117 8.66 18.06 -3.48
CA ARG A 117 7.70 17.67 -4.52
C ARG A 117 8.37 17.49 -5.88
N ALA A 118 9.34 18.34 -6.21
CA ALA A 118 10.07 18.26 -7.47
C ALA A 118 10.91 16.98 -7.61
N ILE A 119 11.64 16.60 -6.55
CA ILE A 119 12.58 15.46 -6.57
C ILE A 119 11.87 14.14 -6.26
N THR A 120 11.00 14.12 -5.24
CA THR A 120 10.34 12.87 -4.80
C THR A 120 9.05 12.59 -5.56
N GLY A 121 8.41 13.60 -6.14
CA GLY A 121 7.11 13.48 -6.83
C GLY A 121 5.90 13.37 -5.91
N ASN A 122 6.09 13.55 -4.60
CA ASN A 122 5.07 13.30 -3.60
C ASN A 122 4.90 14.50 -2.66
N ILE A 123 3.69 14.63 -2.11
CA ILE A 123 3.44 15.43 -0.91
C ILE A 123 4.23 14.82 0.26
N VAL A 124 4.81 15.64 1.12
CA VAL A 124 5.44 15.16 2.35
C VAL A 124 4.38 15.00 3.45
N PHE A 125 3.93 13.76 3.66
CA PHE A 125 3.02 13.42 4.75
C PHE A 125 3.77 13.12 6.06
N PRO A 126 3.19 13.35 7.25
CA PRO A 126 3.83 13.02 8.53
C PRO A 126 4.13 11.52 8.68
N GLY A 127 3.35 10.68 8.00
CA GLY A 127 3.56 9.24 7.95
C GLY A 127 4.81 8.83 7.15
N PHE A 128 5.42 9.71 6.37
CA PHE A 128 6.66 9.43 5.62
C PHE A 128 7.90 9.56 6.49
N THR A 129 9.01 8.97 6.04
CA THR A 129 10.22 8.79 6.88
C THR A 129 10.93 10.12 7.18
N ALA A 130 11.17 10.96 6.17
CA ALA A 130 11.88 12.24 6.30
C ALA A 130 11.37 13.16 7.43
N PRO A 131 10.07 13.50 7.52
CA PRO A 131 9.60 14.39 8.58
C PRO A 131 9.71 13.79 9.98
N LYS A 132 9.68 12.46 10.11
CA LYS A 132 9.87 11.79 11.41
C LYS A 132 11.29 12.00 11.92
N LEU A 133 12.30 12.02 11.05
CA LEU A 133 13.68 12.25 11.49
C LEU A 133 13.95 13.70 11.85
N VAL A 134 13.31 14.66 11.18
CA VAL A 134 13.32 16.05 11.65
C VAL A 134 12.64 16.16 13.02
N TRP A 135 11.56 15.42 13.26
CA TRP A 135 10.91 15.37 14.57
C TRP A 135 11.84 14.80 15.65
N VAL A 136 12.55 13.70 15.36
CA VAL A 136 13.55 13.10 16.27
C VAL A 136 14.70 14.08 16.52
N ALA A 137 15.20 14.79 15.50
CA ALA A 137 16.22 15.81 15.68
C ALA A 137 15.79 16.92 16.66
N ASN A 138 14.52 17.34 16.61
CA ASN A 138 13.98 18.41 17.44
C ASN A 138 13.59 17.96 18.86
N ASN A 139 13.14 16.72 19.03
CA ASN A 139 12.54 16.24 20.29
C ASN A 139 13.41 15.22 21.03
N GLU A 140 14.28 14.51 20.32
CA GLU A 140 15.15 13.45 20.83
C GLU A 140 16.59 13.61 20.30
N PRO A 141 17.24 14.78 20.49
CA PRO A 141 18.52 15.10 19.85
C PRO A 141 19.67 14.15 20.23
N GLU A 142 19.65 13.59 21.44
CA GLU A 142 20.63 12.59 21.89
C GLU A 142 20.50 11.27 21.10
N ILE A 143 19.27 10.88 20.74
CA ILE A 143 19.02 9.74 19.85
C ILE A 143 19.48 10.08 18.44
N PHE A 144 19.11 11.26 17.93
CA PHE A 144 19.46 11.70 16.58
C PHE A 144 20.98 11.67 16.34
N ALA A 145 21.76 12.15 17.30
CA ALA A 145 23.22 12.18 17.21
C ALA A 145 23.88 10.79 17.12
N ARG A 146 23.17 9.73 17.51
CA ARG A 146 23.65 8.34 17.48
C ARG A 146 23.27 7.58 16.21
N ILE A 147 22.43 8.16 15.34
CA ILE A 147 21.93 7.48 14.15
C ILE A 147 23.09 7.19 13.18
N ARG A 148 23.31 5.90 12.92
CA ARG A 148 24.22 5.41 11.87
C ARG A 148 23.50 4.79 10.70
N LYS A 149 22.29 4.27 10.91
CA LYS A 149 21.46 3.73 9.84
C LYS A 149 19.99 4.03 10.09
N VAL A 150 19.28 4.35 9.02
CA VAL A 150 17.82 4.49 8.99
C VAL A 150 17.28 3.43 8.06
N LEU A 151 16.48 2.50 8.59
CA LEU A 151 15.90 1.40 7.81
C LEU A 151 14.38 1.45 7.86
N LEU A 152 13.76 1.07 6.75
CA LEU A 152 12.33 0.75 6.71
C LEU A 152 12.11 -0.62 7.38
N PRO A 153 10.89 -0.96 7.82
CA PRO A 153 10.63 -2.18 8.59
C PRO A 153 11.10 -3.46 7.87
N LYS A 154 10.83 -3.57 6.57
CA LYS A 154 11.31 -4.67 5.72
C LYS A 154 12.82 -4.79 5.73
N ASP A 155 13.51 -3.65 5.67
CA ASP A 155 14.96 -3.59 5.55
C ASP A 155 15.66 -3.89 6.88
N TYR A 156 15.01 -3.59 8.01
CA TYR A 156 15.45 -4.08 9.32
C TYR A 156 15.33 -5.62 9.41
N LEU A 157 14.22 -6.20 8.92
CA LEU A 157 14.09 -7.65 8.83
C LEU A 157 15.18 -8.26 7.95
N ARG A 158 15.51 -7.62 6.82
CA ARG A 158 16.67 -7.99 5.99
C ARG A 158 17.98 -7.96 6.76
N LEU A 159 18.25 -6.91 7.55
CA LEU A 159 19.48 -6.81 8.32
C LEU A 159 19.63 -8.04 9.23
N TRP A 160 18.55 -8.45 9.88
CA TRP A 160 18.54 -9.71 10.65
C TRP A 160 18.75 -10.95 9.76
N LEU A 161 18.16 -11.02 8.57
CA LEU A 161 18.28 -12.18 7.68
C LEU A 161 19.66 -12.32 7.02
N THR A 162 20.32 -11.21 6.71
CA THR A 162 21.48 -11.17 5.78
C THR A 162 22.71 -10.50 6.38
N GLY A 163 22.55 -9.61 7.36
CA GLY A 163 23.62 -8.74 7.86
C GLY A 163 23.91 -7.54 6.96
N GLU A 164 23.09 -7.27 5.93
CA GLU A 164 23.33 -6.20 4.95
C GLU A 164 22.30 -5.08 5.01
N TYR A 165 22.74 -3.84 4.82
CA TYR A 165 21.87 -2.66 4.72
C TYR A 165 21.45 -2.43 3.26
N VAL A 166 20.34 -3.02 2.86
CA VAL A 166 19.78 -2.83 1.50
C VAL A 166 18.30 -2.52 1.58
N SER A 167 17.87 -1.54 0.79
CA SER A 167 16.47 -1.24 0.52
C SER A 167 16.22 -1.30 -0.97
N ASP A 168 14.99 -1.60 -1.35
CA ASP A 168 14.59 -1.56 -2.76
C ASP A 168 14.04 -0.19 -3.14
N MET A 169 14.00 0.08 -4.45
CA MET A 169 13.53 1.34 -5.00
C MET A 169 12.08 1.69 -4.58
N SER A 170 11.18 0.72 -4.49
CA SER A 170 9.76 0.99 -4.23
C SER A 170 9.52 1.45 -2.79
N ASP A 171 10.14 0.78 -1.81
CA ASP A 171 9.99 1.12 -0.40
C ASP A 171 10.74 2.43 -0.08
N SER A 172 11.96 2.57 -0.60
CA SER A 172 12.77 3.79 -0.44
C SER A 172 12.15 5.04 -1.08
N ALA A 173 11.35 4.90 -2.13
CA ALA A 173 10.60 6.04 -2.70
C ALA A 173 9.59 6.63 -1.71
N GLY A 174 9.12 5.83 -0.75
CA GLY A 174 8.25 6.26 0.34
C GLY A 174 8.94 7.04 1.48
N THR A 175 10.25 7.25 1.40
CA THR A 175 11.01 7.94 2.48
C THR A 175 10.96 9.46 2.39
N SER A 176 10.69 10.01 1.20
CA SER A 176 10.94 11.41 0.84
C SER A 176 12.42 11.84 0.81
N TRP A 177 13.35 10.90 0.64
CA TRP A 177 14.76 11.20 0.33
C TRP A 177 15.22 10.69 -1.04
N LEU A 178 14.40 9.89 -1.71
CA LEU A 178 14.73 9.34 -3.02
C LEU A 178 14.44 10.39 -4.12
N ASP A 179 15.38 10.55 -5.05
CA ASP A 179 15.08 11.05 -6.39
C ASP A 179 14.36 9.93 -7.14
N THR A 180 13.03 9.98 -7.13
CA THR A 180 12.19 8.89 -7.62
C THR A 180 12.36 8.68 -9.13
N GLY A 181 12.56 9.76 -9.88
CA GLY A 181 12.79 9.69 -11.32
C GLY A 181 14.15 9.08 -11.66
N ALA A 182 15.20 9.44 -10.91
CA ALA A 182 16.55 8.94 -11.13
C ALA A 182 16.88 7.64 -10.38
N ARG A 183 15.98 7.15 -9.52
CA ARG A 183 16.10 5.90 -8.75
C ARG A 183 17.39 5.87 -7.91
N ARG A 184 17.66 6.96 -7.18
CA ARG A 184 18.84 7.12 -6.32
C ARG A 184 18.54 8.02 -5.14
N TRP A 185 19.37 7.98 -4.12
CA TRP A 185 19.28 8.95 -3.02
C TRP A 185 19.51 10.39 -3.51
N SER A 186 18.79 11.34 -2.92
CA SER A 186 19.00 12.76 -3.13
C SER A 186 19.78 13.35 -1.97
N GLN A 187 21.05 13.70 -2.21
CA GLN A 187 21.88 14.37 -1.22
C GLN A 187 21.24 15.69 -0.76
N GLU A 188 20.62 16.45 -1.66
CA GLU A 188 19.93 17.71 -1.32
C GLU A 188 18.84 17.50 -0.28
N LEU A 189 18.01 16.46 -0.45
CA LEU A 189 16.90 16.20 0.48
C LEU A 189 17.40 15.66 1.82
N LEU A 190 18.45 14.84 1.80
CA LEU A 190 19.11 14.35 3.02
C LEU A 190 19.69 15.52 3.83
N ASP A 191 20.44 16.42 3.19
CA ASP A 191 21.03 17.62 3.80
C ASP A 191 19.96 18.49 4.48
N LYS A 192 18.80 18.69 3.82
CA LYS A 192 17.66 19.46 4.36
C LYS A 192 17.04 18.83 5.62
N THR A 193 17.29 17.55 5.87
CA THR A 193 16.83 16.83 7.06
C THR A 193 17.93 16.50 8.07
N GLY A 194 19.16 16.97 7.83
CA GLY A 194 20.29 16.79 8.74
C GLY A 194 20.90 15.39 8.71
N LEU A 195 20.80 14.70 7.58
CA LEU A 195 21.33 13.35 7.37
C LEU A 195 22.22 13.31 6.12
N ASP A 196 22.99 12.25 5.96
CA ASP A 196 23.78 11.98 4.76
C ASP A 196 23.51 10.58 4.19
N GLU A 197 24.01 10.32 2.97
CA GLU A 197 23.78 9.06 2.27
C GLU A 197 24.42 7.84 2.99
N ASN A 198 25.48 8.03 3.79
CA ASN A 198 26.07 6.94 4.56
C ASN A 198 25.15 6.45 5.67
N GLN A 199 24.16 7.24 6.08
CA GLN A 199 23.12 6.83 7.03
C GLN A 199 21.96 6.09 6.36
N MET A 200 21.94 5.99 5.04
CA MET A 200 20.92 5.27 4.27
C MET A 200 21.40 3.85 3.90
N PRO A 201 20.49 2.90 3.64
CA PRO A 201 20.86 1.61 3.06
C PRO A 201 21.28 1.79 1.60
N ARG A 202 22.05 0.83 1.08
CA ARG A 202 22.31 0.75 -0.36
C ARG A 202 20.99 0.45 -1.09
N LEU A 203 20.78 1.06 -2.25
CA LEU A 203 19.63 0.80 -3.09
C LEU A 203 19.86 -0.38 -4.03
N ALA A 204 18.79 -1.09 -4.35
CA ALA A 204 18.74 -2.16 -5.35
C ALA A 204 17.36 -2.23 -6.00
N GLU A 205 17.23 -2.96 -7.10
CA GLU A 205 15.91 -3.32 -7.61
C GLU A 205 15.28 -4.39 -6.72
N GLY A 206 13.94 -4.41 -6.66
CA GLY A 206 13.22 -5.41 -5.86
C GLY A 206 13.46 -6.84 -6.33
N THR A 207 13.76 -7.01 -7.62
CA THR A 207 14.08 -8.28 -8.28
C THR A 207 15.55 -8.71 -8.14
N ASP A 208 16.44 -7.84 -7.64
CA ASP A 208 17.86 -8.15 -7.54
C ASP A 208 18.16 -9.14 -6.40
N ALA A 209 19.17 -9.98 -6.60
CA ALA A 209 19.79 -10.73 -5.52
C ALA A 209 20.63 -9.76 -4.67
N THR A 210 20.22 -9.54 -3.42
CA THR A 210 20.78 -8.49 -2.55
C THR A 210 21.48 -9.03 -1.32
N GLY A 211 21.63 -10.35 -1.23
CA GLY A 211 22.32 -11.05 -0.15
C GLY A 211 21.97 -12.53 -0.13
N ARG A 212 22.48 -13.23 0.88
CA ARG A 212 22.10 -14.61 1.20
C ARG A 212 21.65 -14.71 2.64
N LEU A 213 20.76 -15.64 2.94
CA LEU A 213 20.38 -15.95 4.31
C LEU A 213 21.65 -16.31 5.10
N ARG A 214 21.83 -15.71 6.28
CA ARG A 214 22.97 -16.00 7.16
C ARG A 214 23.03 -17.50 7.49
N ALA A 215 24.25 -18.04 7.56
CA ALA A 215 24.48 -19.48 7.68
C ALA A 215 23.88 -20.05 8.97
N GLU A 216 23.94 -19.29 10.06
CA GLU A 216 23.34 -19.64 11.35
C GLU A 216 21.81 -19.75 11.28
N LEU A 217 21.13 -18.86 10.55
CA LEU A 217 19.68 -18.92 10.36
C LEU A 217 19.29 -20.08 9.44
N ALA A 218 20.05 -20.30 8.37
CA ALA A 218 19.81 -21.43 7.47
C ALA A 218 19.94 -22.78 8.21
N ALA A 219 20.97 -22.91 9.05
CA ALA A 219 21.17 -24.09 9.90
C ALA A 219 20.07 -24.24 10.95
N GLU A 220 19.69 -23.15 11.62
CA GLU A 220 18.59 -23.12 12.60
C GLU A 220 17.27 -23.58 11.97
N TRP A 221 17.00 -23.15 10.73
CA TRP A 221 15.77 -23.45 10.02
C TRP A 221 15.80 -24.79 9.26
N GLY A 222 16.93 -25.46 9.20
CA GLY A 222 17.08 -26.74 8.49
C GLY A 222 16.98 -26.59 6.96
N ILE A 223 17.36 -25.43 6.42
CA ILE A 223 17.39 -25.19 4.98
C ILE A 223 18.76 -25.63 4.44
N ALA A 224 18.75 -26.33 3.30
CA ALA A 224 19.97 -26.71 2.63
C ALA A 224 20.68 -25.48 2.01
N GLY A 225 21.92 -25.21 2.42
CA GLY A 225 22.70 -24.10 1.90
C GLY A 225 22.23 -22.73 2.42
N GLN A 226 22.45 -21.67 1.64
CA GLN A 226 22.08 -20.30 1.99
C GLN A 226 21.25 -19.68 0.86
N PRO A 227 19.91 -19.67 0.98
CA PRO A 227 19.00 -19.09 0.00
C PRO A 227 19.38 -17.67 -0.39
N VAL A 228 19.11 -17.30 -1.64
CA VAL A 228 19.23 -15.91 -2.11
C VAL A 228 18.12 -15.08 -1.45
N VAL A 229 18.44 -13.84 -1.07
CA VAL A 229 17.43 -12.87 -0.59
C VAL A 229 17.26 -11.79 -1.67
N ALA A 230 16.04 -11.62 -2.16
CA ALA A 230 15.69 -10.60 -3.15
C ALA A 230 15.66 -9.20 -2.53
N GLY A 231 15.75 -8.12 -3.32
CA GLY A 231 15.56 -6.73 -2.86
C GLY A 231 14.20 -6.50 -2.19
N GLY A 232 13.17 -7.23 -2.64
CA GLY A 232 11.83 -7.14 -2.08
C GLY A 232 11.11 -5.87 -2.52
N ALA A 233 10.02 -5.52 -1.84
CA ALA A 233 9.24 -4.33 -2.17
C ALA A 233 8.45 -3.82 -0.97
N GLY A 234 8.00 -2.56 -1.02
CA GLY A 234 6.91 -2.11 -0.15
C GLY A 234 5.63 -2.92 -0.43
N ASP A 235 4.75 -3.03 0.57
CA ASP A 235 3.52 -3.83 0.51
C ASP A 235 2.64 -3.57 -0.73
N ASN A 236 2.52 -2.32 -1.18
CA ASN A 236 1.77 -1.96 -2.37
C ASN A 236 2.39 -2.54 -3.66
N ALA A 237 3.69 -2.35 -3.87
CA ALA A 237 4.39 -2.85 -5.05
C ALA A 237 4.56 -4.39 -5.01
N ALA A 238 4.74 -4.97 -3.82
CA ALA A 238 4.70 -6.42 -3.63
C ALA A 238 3.33 -6.99 -4.01
N SER A 239 2.24 -6.40 -3.52
CA SER A 239 0.88 -6.81 -3.90
C SER A 239 0.63 -6.67 -5.40
N ALA A 240 1.17 -5.62 -6.03
CA ALA A 240 1.12 -5.46 -7.48
C ALA A 240 1.87 -6.59 -8.22
N CYS A 241 3.02 -7.05 -7.71
CA CYS A 241 3.72 -8.22 -8.25
C CYS A 241 2.91 -9.50 -8.10
N GLY A 242 2.23 -9.69 -6.96
CA GLY A 242 1.34 -10.83 -6.72
C GLY A 242 0.12 -10.83 -7.67
N MET A 243 -0.44 -9.67 -7.94
CA MET A 243 -1.59 -9.47 -8.84
C MET A 243 -1.21 -9.38 -10.32
N GLY A 244 0.07 -9.39 -10.68
CA GLY A 244 0.56 -9.20 -12.06
C GLY A 244 0.31 -7.78 -12.62
N THR A 245 0.18 -6.79 -11.74
CA THR A 245 0.03 -5.38 -12.08
C THR A 245 1.41 -4.74 -12.21
N VAL A 246 2.14 -5.17 -13.24
CA VAL A 246 3.55 -4.79 -13.47
C VAL A 246 3.80 -4.14 -14.84
N LYS A 247 2.81 -4.17 -15.74
CA LYS A 247 2.92 -3.57 -17.08
C LYS A 247 2.24 -2.20 -17.13
N PRO A 248 2.73 -1.26 -17.95
CA PRO A 248 2.13 0.07 -18.08
C PRO A 248 0.62 0.01 -18.36
N GLY A 249 -0.16 0.75 -17.58
CA GLY A 249 -1.63 0.82 -17.71
C GLY A 249 -2.40 -0.35 -17.09
N HIS A 250 -1.71 -1.39 -16.60
CA HIS A 250 -2.33 -2.37 -15.72
C HIS A 250 -2.62 -1.69 -14.37
N ALA A 251 -3.81 -1.93 -13.83
CA ALA A 251 -4.25 -1.34 -12.58
C ALA A 251 -5.05 -2.32 -11.73
N PHE A 252 -5.05 -2.09 -10.42
CA PHE A 252 -5.99 -2.71 -9.51
C PHE A 252 -6.63 -1.68 -8.59
N VAL A 253 -7.84 -1.98 -8.12
CA VAL A 253 -8.51 -1.26 -7.04
C VAL A 253 -8.64 -2.17 -5.83
N SER A 254 -8.11 -1.71 -4.71
CA SER A 254 -8.26 -2.37 -3.42
C SER A 254 -9.40 -1.72 -2.65
N LEU A 255 -10.44 -2.50 -2.35
CA LEU A 255 -11.58 -2.13 -1.50
C LEU A 255 -11.35 -2.65 -0.07
N GLY A 256 -10.27 -2.19 0.56
CA GLY A 256 -9.99 -2.40 1.98
C GLY A 256 -10.66 -1.35 2.87
N THR A 257 -10.27 -1.31 4.15
CA THR A 257 -10.68 -0.25 5.09
C THR A 257 -10.53 1.14 4.47
N SER A 258 -9.36 1.38 3.87
CA SER A 258 -9.11 2.47 2.92
C SER A 258 -9.04 1.90 1.51
N GLY A 259 -9.35 2.74 0.52
CA GLY A 259 -9.28 2.40 -0.89
C GLY A 259 -7.93 2.78 -1.49
N VAL A 260 -7.44 1.96 -2.41
CA VAL A 260 -6.25 2.27 -3.22
C VAL A 260 -6.55 1.99 -4.68
N LEU A 261 -6.32 2.97 -5.54
CA LEU A 261 -6.24 2.78 -6.99
C LEU A 261 -4.77 2.78 -7.38
N PHE A 262 -4.25 1.62 -7.74
CA PHE A 262 -2.85 1.42 -8.13
C PHE A 262 -2.76 1.28 -9.65
N ALA A 263 -1.81 1.94 -10.28
CA ALA A 263 -1.50 1.75 -11.70
C ALA A 263 0.01 1.63 -11.91
N ALA A 264 0.46 0.62 -12.66
CA ALA A 264 1.86 0.51 -13.06
C ALA A 264 2.16 1.41 -14.27
N ASN A 265 3.35 2.01 -14.29
CA ASN A 265 3.79 2.97 -15.29
C ASN A 265 5.13 2.53 -15.89
N GLY A 266 5.31 2.76 -17.20
CA GLY A 266 6.59 2.52 -17.89
C GLY A 266 7.59 3.67 -17.78
N ALA A 267 7.23 4.73 -17.07
CA ALA A 267 8.04 5.90 -16.80
C ALA A 267 7.56 6.56 -15.51
N TYR A 268 8.42 7.37 -14.89
CA TYR A 268 8.06 8.19 -13.74
C TYR A 268 7.04 9.26 -14.10
N GLN A 269 5.86 9.23 -13.47
CA GLN A 269 4.70 10.08 -13.78
C GLN A 269 4.12 10.72 -12.49
N PRO A 270 4.78 11.74 -11.91
CA PRO A 270 4.32 12.38 -10.68
C PRO A 270 3.14 13.33 -10.91
N LYS A 271 2.28 13.46 -9.89
CA LYS A 271 1.21 14.47 -9.83
C LYS A 271 0.88 14.89 -8.39
N PRO A 272 1.86 15.45 -7.65
CA PRO A 272 1.67 15.82 -6.25
C PRO A 272 0.68 16.97 -6.06
N GLU A 273 0.40 17.77 -7.09
CA GLU A 273 -0.61 18.84 -7.06
C GLU A 273 -2.04 18.28 -6.95
N SER A 274 -2.24 17.04 -7.40
CA SER A 274 -3.50 16.30 -7.27
C SER A 274 -3.41 15.19 -6.23
N ALA A 275 -2.43 15.28 -5.31
CA ALA A 275 -2.23 14.32 -4.22
C ALA A 275 -2.16 12.84 -4.65
N VAL A 276 -1.70 12.58 -5.88
CA VAL A 276 -1.38 11.24 -6.36
C VAL A 276 0.03 10.90 -5.91
N HIS A 277 0.20 9.71 -5.34
CA HIS A 277 1.52 9.19 -5.06
C HIS A 277 2.18 8.66 -6.32
N ALA A 278 3.48 8.88 -6.47
CA ALA A 278 4.30 8.30 -7.54
C ALA A 278 5.57 7.70 -6.95
N PHE A 279 5.73 6.39 -7.07
CA PHE A 279 6.87 5.64 -6.53
C PHE A 279 7.49 4.77 -7.61
N CYS A 280 8.72 4.30 -7.37
CA CYS A 280 9.29 3.21 -8.14
C CYS A 280 8.48 1.93 -7.92
N HIS A 281 8.42 1.07 -8.93
CA HIS A 281 7.95 -0.30 -8.75
C HIS A 281 9.10 -1.19 -8.26
N ALA A 282 8.79 -2.43 -7.89
CA ALA A 282 9.77 -3.45 -7.50
C ALA A 282 10.64 -3.92 -8.69
N LEU A 283 10.13 -3.76 -9.92
CA LEU A 283 10.80 -4.15 -11.15
C LEU A 283 11.70 -3.02 -11.68
N PRO A 284 12.79 -3.36 -12.39
CA PRO A 284 13.63 -2.38 -13.07
C PRO A 284 12.84 -1.55 -14.09
N ASP A 285 13.24 -0.30 -14.25
CA ASP A 285 12.68 0.66 -15.21
C ASP A 285 11.14 0.76 -15.18
N THR A 286 10.57 0.54 -13.99
CA THR A 286 9.12 0.51 -13.78
C THR A 286 8.77 1.37 -12.58
N TRP A 287 7.67 2.12 -12.69
CA TRP A 287 7.10 2.96 -11.63
C TRP A 287 5.65 2.58 -11.38
N HIS A 288 5.05 3.17 -10.36
CA HIS A 288 3.63 3.10 -10.16
C HIS A 288 3.07 4.39 -9.56
N GLN A 289 1.78 4.59 -9.79
CA GLN A 289 0.97 5.61 -9.16
C GLN A 289 0.03 4.98 -8.13
N MET A 290 -0.31 5.76 -7.10
CA MET A 290 -1.40 5.41 -6.20
C MET A 290 -2.29 6.60 -5.92
N GLY A 291 -3.58 6.41 -6.19
CA GLY A 291 -4.64 7.19 -5.60
C GLY A 291 -5.09 6.56 -4.29
N VAL A 292 -5.27 7.36 -3.25
CA VAL A 292 -5.65 6.88 -1.90
C VAL A 292 -6.98 7.50 -1.48
N ILE A 293 -7.92 6.63 -1.12
CA ILE A 293 -9.24 6.96 -0.61
C ILE A 293 -9.26 6.61 0.87
N LEU A 294 -9.33 7.60 1.76
CA LEU A 294 -9.12 7.36 3.19
C LEU A 294 -10.20 6.49 3.83
N SER A 295 -11.44 6.53 3.32
CA SER A 295 -12.54 5.70 3.80
C SER A 295 -13.29 5.02 2.64
N ALA A 296 -13.00 3.73 2.41
CA ALA A 296 -13.68 2.92 1.40
C ALA A 296 -14.62 1.92 2.07
N ALA A 297 -14.18 0.68 2.37
CA ALA A 297 -15.00 -0.28 3.13
C ALA A 297 -15.38 0.25 4.52
N SER A 298 -14.50 1.07 5.13
CA SER A 298 -14.78 1.68 6.44
C SER A 298 -15.95 2.66 6.41
N ALA A 299 -16.27 3.26 5.25
CA ALA A 299 -17.44 4.13 5.11
C ALA A 299 -18.74 3.32 5.18
N LEU A 300 -18.77 2.14 4.55
CA LEU A 300 -19.88 1.20 4.68
C LEU A 300 -19.97 0.65 6.11
N ASP A 301 -18.86 0.29 6.74
CA ASP A 301 -18.85 -0.15 8.14
C ASP A 301 -19.35 0.93 9.10
N TRP A 302 -18.98 2.20 8.86
CA TRP A 302 -19.48 3.34 9.62
C TRP A 302 -20.99 3.48 9.50
N TYR A 303 -21.50 3.44 8.26
CA TYR A 303 -22.92 3.53 8.01
C TYR A 303 -23.69 2.34 8.61
N ALA A 304 -23.15 1.13 8.47
CA ALA A 304 -23.71 -0.09 9.05
C ALA A 304 -23.89 0.01 10.57
N ARG A 305 -22.86 0.51 11.28
CA ARG A 305 -22.97 0.78 12.73
C ARG A 305 -24.07 1.81 13.05
N LEU A 306 -24.23 2.84 12.23
CA LEU A 306 -25.23 3.89 12.45
C LEU A 306 -26.67 3.34 12.37
N VAL A 307 -26.91 2.37 11.49
CA VAL A 307 -28.23 1.74 11.29
C VAL A 307 -28.39 0.42 12.03
N GLY A 308 -27.43 0.05 12.88
CA GLY A 308 -27.50 -1.17 13.69
C GLY A 308 -27.40 -2.48 12.89
N LYS A 309 -26.62 -2.49 11.81
CA LYS A 309 -26.38 -3.65 10.94
C LYS A 309 -24.89 -3.88 10.69
N THR A 310 -24.59 -4.96 9.99
CA THR A 310 -23.28 -5.24 9.40
C THR A 310 -23.24 -4.82 7.93
N ALA A 311 -22.04 -4.53 7.40
CA ALA A 311 -21.85 -4.23 5.99
C ALA A 311 -22.41 -5.34 5.06
N HIS A 312 -22.26 -6.61 5.47
CA HIS A 312 -22.78 -7.76 4.73
C HIS A 312 -24.30 -7.80 4.67
N GLU A 313 -24.99 -7.48 5.77
CA GLU A 313 -26.47 -7.42 5.78
C GLU A 313 -26.98 -6.32 4.87
N LEU A 314 -26.33 -5.15 4.87
CA LEU A 314 -26.68 -4.03 3.99
C LEU A 314 -26.48 -4.37 2.51
N ASP A 315 -25.36 -4.99 2.16
CA ASP A 315 -25.07 -5.44 0.79
C ASP A 315 -26.11 -6.44 0.29
N ARG A 316 -26.45 -7.43 1.13
CA ARG A 316 -27.46 -8.44 0.81
C ARG A 316 -28.85 -7.85 0.59
N GLU A 317 -29.23 -6.84 1.38
CA GLU A 317 -30.51 -6.13 1.24
C GLU A 317 -30.57 -5.27 -0.02
N LEU A 318 -29.43 -4.73 -0.45
CA LEU A 318 -29.32 -3.97 -1.69
C LEU A 318 -29.44 -4.88 -2.92
N GLY A 319 -28.86 -6.09 -2.86
CA GLY A 319 -28.90 -7.12 -3.89
C GLY A 319 -27.89 -6.91 -5.02
N ASP A 320 -27.81 -7.84 -5.98
CA ASP A 320 -26.76 -7.84 -7.03
C ASP A 320 -27.07 -6.97 -8.27
N THR A 321 -28.27 -6.39 -8.34
CA THR A 321 -28.69 -5.52 -9.44
C THR A 321 -28.35 -4.08 -9.11
N VAL A 322 -27.47 -3.47 -9.90
CA VAL A 322 -27.19 -2.03 -9.79
C VAL A 322 -28.41 -1.22 -10.22
N ASN A 323 -28.71 -0.15 -9.49
CA ASN A 323 -29.85 0.72 -9.76
C ASN A 323 -29.37 2.06 -10.29
N ALA A 324 -30.28 2.83 -10.91
CA ALA A 324 -30.01 4.23 -11.18
C ALA A 324 -29.78 4.98 -9.85
N PRO A 325 -28.78 5.88 -9.76
CA PRO A 325 -28.57 6.71 -8.57
C PRO A 325 -29.80 7.56 -8.25
N GLY A 326 -30.10 7.69 -6.95
CA GLY A 326 -31.16 8.56 -6.45
C GLY A 326 -30.73 10.02 -6.28
N SER A 327 -31.51 10.80 -5.54
CA SER A 327 -31.17 12.17 -5.13
C SER A 327 -30.14 12.21 -4.00
N ALA A 328 -30.15 11.21 -3.12
CA ALA A 328 -29.18 11.09 -2.03
C ALA A 328 -27.75 10.95 -2.58
N THR A 329 -26.84 11.79 -2.10
CA THR A 329 -25.42 11.78 -2.45
C THR A 329 -24.59 11.69 -1.19
N PHE A 330 -23.57 10.82 -1.19
CA PHE A 330 -22.66 10.65 -0.06
C PHE A 330 -21.23 11.05 -0.42
N LEU A 331 -20.60 11.93 0.37
CA LEU A 331 -19.16 12.16 0.34
C LEU A 331 -18.47 11.26 1.37
N PRO A 332 -17.55 10.36 0.97
CA PRO A 332 -16.91 9.39 1.87
C PRO A 332 -15.79 9.98 2.73
N TYR A 333 -15.71 11.29 2.90
CA TYR A 333 -14.56 11.98 3.52
C TYR A 333 -14.57 11.94 5.07
N LEU A 334 -14.95 10.81 5.68
CA LEU A 334 -15.09 10.66 7.13
C LEU A 334 -13.79 10.98 7.89
N SER A 335 -12.64 10.85 7.23
CA SER A 335 -11.30 11.08 7.79
C SER A 335 -10.57 12.26 7.12
N GLY A 336 -11.31 13.19 6.50
CA GLY A 336 -10.74 14.02 5.44
C GLY A 336 -10.61 13.21 4.15
N GLU A 337 -9.85 13.72 3.19
CA GLU A 337 -9.52 12.96 1.98
C GLU A 337 -8.10 13.25 1.47
N ARG A 338 -7.46 12.23 0.89
CA ARG A 338 -6.12 12.34 0.32
C ARG A 338 -6.17 12.68 -1.16
N THR A 339 -6.44 11.72 -2.03
CA THR A 339 -6.50 11.98 -3.47
C THR A 339 -7.94 12.35 -3.85
N PRO A 340 -8.19 13.48 -4.54
CA PRO A 340 -7.23 14.41 -5.15
C PRO A 340 -6.95 15.70 -4.35
N TYR A 341 -7.56 15.87 -3.18
CA TYR A 341 -7.66 17.19 -2.52
C TYR A 341 -6.58 17.50 -1.47
N ASN A 342 -6.02 16.48 -0.84
CA ASN A 342 -5.16 16.56 0.35
C ASN A 342 -5.78 17.45 1.45
N ASP A 343 -7.02 17.16 1.82
CA ASP A 343 -7.81 17.97 2.74
C ASP A 343 -8.08 17.20 4.03
N ALA A 344 -7.41 17.59 5.11
CA ALA A 344 -7.57 16.97 6.43
C ALA A 344 -8.78 17.50 7.22
N LYS A 345 -9.39 18.62 6.78
CA LYS A 345 -10.48 19.31 7.51
C LYS A 345 -11.87 18.90 7.01
N ILE A 346 -12.02 18.63 5.71
CA ILE A 346 -13.30 18.19 5.13
C ILE A 346 -13.83 16.94 5.83
N ARG A 347 -15.15 16.77 5.89
CA ARG A 347 -15.80 15.61 6.52
C ARG A 347 -16.87 14.99 5.61
N GLY A 348 -17.25 13.75 5.90
CA GLY A 348 -18.29 13.05 5.16
C GLY A 348 -19.67 13.68 5.34
N VAL A 349 -20.49 13.61 4.29
CA VAL A 349 -21.80 14.28 4.21
C VAL A 349 -22.79 13.43 3.42
N PHE A 350 -24.03 13.35 3.90
CA PHE A 350 -25.19 13.03 3.06
C PHE A 350 -25.87 14.32 2.62
N SER A 351 -26.16 14.44 1.32
CA SER A 351 -26.92 15.54 0.73
C SER A 351 -28.09 14.98 -0.10
N GLY A 352 -29.08 15.82 -0.40
CA GLY A 352 -30.24 15.42 -1.23
C GLY A 352 -31.18 14.43 -0.55
N LEU A 353 -31.30 14.50 0.78
CA LEU A 353 -32.20 13.64 1.55
C LEU A 353 -33.67 14.04 1.34
N GLU A 354 -34.52 13.03 1.14
CA GLU A 354 -35.97 13.15 0.98
C GLU A 354 -36.70 12.26 2.00
N HIS A 355 -38.03 12.41 2.14
CA HIS A 355 -38.82 11.56 3.03
C HIS A 355 -38.80 10.09 2.60
N GLU A 356 -38.59 9.85 1.31
CA GLU A 356 -38.49 8.55 0.66
C GLU A 356 -37.09 7.92 0.78
N SER A 357 -36.10 8.65 1.31
CA SER A 357 -34.73 8.15 1.50
C SER A 357 -34.67 7.12 2.65
N ASP A 358 -34.91 5.86 2.32
CA ASP A 358 -34.83 4.74 3.25
C ASP A 358 -33.38 4.23 3.45
N GLN A 359 -33.23 3.23 4.32
CA GLN A 359 -31.92 2.61 4.62
C GLN A 359 -31.25 2.03 3.36
N ARG A 360 -32.03 1.51 2.41
CA ARG A 360 -31.51 0.91 1.18
C ARG A 360 -30.98 2.00 0.25
N ALA A 361 -31.72 3.11 0.09
CA ALA A 361 -31.28 4.27 -0.70
C ALA A 361 -29.99 4.88 -0.17
N LEU A 362 -29.84 4.99 1.16
CA LEU A 362 -28.62 5.52 1.77
C LEU A 362 -27.44 4.55 1.71
N THR A 363 -27.68 3.24 1.78
CA THR A 363 -26.65 2.23 1.54
C THR A 363 -26.13 2.34 0.10
N GLN A 364 -27.04 2.44 -0.87
CA GLN A 364 -26.70 2.67 -2.27
C GLN A 364 -25.84 3.93 -2.44
N ALA A 365 -26.24 5.07 -1.86
CA ALA A 365 -25.48 6.32 -1.93
C ALA A 365 -24.08 6.20 -1.34
N VAL A 366 -23.87 5.40 -0.27
CA VAL A 366 -22.53 5.16 0.29
C VAL A 366 -21.62 4.42 -0.69
N LEU A 367 -22.12 3.36 -1.33
CA LEU A 367 -21.35 2.59 -2.32
C LEU A 367 -21.03 3.44 -3.56
N GLU A 368 -22.00 4.20 -4.04
CA GLU A 368 -21.86 5.15 -5.14
C GLU A 368 -20.85 6.26 -4.82
N GLY A 369 -20.91 6.85 -3.61
CA GLY A 369 -19.96 7.87 -3.16
C GLY A 369 -18.51 7.39 -3.17
N VAL A 370 -18.25 6.15 -2.74
CA VAL A 370 -16.91 5.54 -2.85
C VAL A 370 -16.55 5.24 -4.31
N ALA A 371 -17.50 4.80 -5.14
CA ALA A 371 -17.25 4.63 -6.58
C ALA A 371 -16.87 5.97 -7.26
N PHE A 372 -17.49 7.08 -6.86
CA PHE A 372 -17.14 8.41 -7.32
C PHE A 372 -15.79 8.89 -6.80
N ALA A 373 -15.40 8.53 -5.57
CA ALA A 373 -14.03 8.76 -5.09
C ALA A 373 -13.00 8.00 -5.94
N ILE A 374 -13.28 6.74 -6.33
CA ILE A 374 -12.42 5.99 -7.26
C ILE A 374 -12.36 6.69 -8.64
N ARG A 375 -13.47 7.29 -9.09
CA ARG A 375 -13.52 8.08 -10.32
C ARG A 375 -12.66 9.35 -10.23
N ASP A 376 -12.72 10.08 -9.12
CA ASP A 376 -11.83 11.23 -8.86
C ASP A 376 -10.35 10.80 -8.90
N ASN A 377 -10.05 9.63 -8.33
CA ASN A 377 -8.70 9.05 -8.36
C ASN A 377 -8.28 8.67 -9.79
N LEU A 378 -9.15 8.03 -10.57
CA LEU A 378 -8.89 7.71 -11.97
C LEU A 378 -8.60 8.98 -12.79
N ALA A 379 -9.40 10.03 -12.62
CA ALA A 379 -9.19 11.32 -13.28
C ALA A 379 -7.84 11.94 -12.88
N ALA A 380 -7.46 11.84 -11.61
CA ALA A 380 -6.17 12.33 -11.12
C ALA A 380 -4.99 11.59 -11.77
N LEU A 381 -5.04 10.26 -11.86
CA LEU A 381 -4.04 9.42 -12.55
C LEU A 381 -3.99 9.72 -14.06
N GLN A 382 -5.14 9.91 -14.70
CA GLN A 382 -5.23 10.31 -16.11
C GLN A 382 -4.58 11.67 -16.38
N SER A 383 -4.76 12.63 -15.46
CA SER A 383 -4.13 13.96 -15.55
C SER A 383 -2.59 13.94 -15.45
N ALA A 384 -2.02 12.78 -15.10
CA ALA A 384 -0.59 12.51 -15.00
C ALA A 384 -0.05 11.66 -16.17
N GLY A 385 -0.90 11.30 -17.14
CA GLY A 385 -0.51 10.56 -18.34
C GLY A 385 -0.80 9.06 -18.32
N THR A 386 -1.59 8.58 -17.35
CA THR A 386 -1.95 7.15 -17.24
C THR A 386 -3.30 6.87 -17.88
N ASP A 387 -3.37 5.81 -18.69
CA ASP A 387 -4.62 5.35 -19.30
C ASP A 387 -4.91 3.92 -18.82
N ILE A 388 -6.03 3.75 -18.10
CA ILE A 388 -6.45 2.47 -17.52
C ILE A 388 -7.57 1.89 -18.39
N LYS A 389 -7.30 0.74 -19.02
CA LYS A 389 -8.26 0.05 -19.91
C LYS A 389 -9.05 -1.06 -19.24
N SER A 390 -8.51 -1.62 -18.17
CA SER A 390 -9.13 -2.67 -17.37
C SER A 390 -8.61 -2.56 -15.95
N LEU A 391 -9.46 -2.90 -14.98
CA LEU A 391 -9.14 -2.79 -13.57
C LEU A 391 -9.35 -4.14 -12.89
N THR A 392 -8.41 -4.58 -12.06
CA THR A 392 -8.64 -5.77 -11.22
C THR A 392 -9.16 -5.34 -9.85
N ALA A 393 -10.24 -5.94 -9.35
CA ALA A 393 -10.75 -5.64 -8.01
C ALA A 393 -10.23 -6.63 -6.98
N VAL A 394 -9.79 -6.11 -5.84
CA VAL A 394 -9.33 -6.87 -4.66
C VAL A 394 -9.83 -6.23 -3.37
N GLY A 395 -9.61 -6.90 -2.23
CA GLY A 395 -10.00 -6.40 -0.91
C GLY A 395 -11.40 -6.86 -0.48
N GLY A 396 -11.74 -6.70 0.80
CA GLY A 396 -12.99 -7.24 1.36
C GLY A 396 -14.26 -6.74 0.67
N GLY A 397 -14.26 -5.47 0.23
CA GLY A 397 -15.37 -4.86 -0.49
C GLY A 397 -15.60 -5.42 -1.89
N SER A 398 -14.61 -6.09 -2.51
CA SER A 398 -14.77 -6.70 -3.84
C SER A 398 -15.69 -7.92 -3.85
N ARG A 399 -16.17 -8.36 -2.67
CA ARG A 399 -17.19 -9.42 -2.55
C ARG A 399 -18.61 -8.93 -2.86
N SER A 400 -18.84 -7.60 -2.84
CA SER A 400 -20.13 -7.02 -3.19
C SER A 400 -20.27 -6.93 -4.71
N THR A 401 -21.17 -7.74 -5.30
CA THR A 401 -21.48 -7.66 -6.73
C THR A 401 -22.02 -6.28 -7.11
N TYR A 402 -22.90 -5.71 -6.27
CA TYR A 402 -23.45 -4.38 -6.48
C TYR A 402 -22.33 -3.35 -6.60
N TRP A 403 -21.39 -3.37 -5.65
CA TRP A 403 -20.34 -2.36 -5.59
C TRP A 403 -19.41 -2.43 -6.79
N LEU A 404 -19.03 -3.65 -7.22
CA LEU A 404 -18.26 -3.82 -8.45
C LEU A 404 -18.98 -3.26 -9.68
N LYS A 405 -20.29 -3.47 -9.80
CA LYS A 405 -21.10 -2.90 -10.89
C LYS A 405 -21.17 -1.38 -10.82
N ALA A 406 -21.33 -0.81 -9.63
CA ALA A 406 -21.35 0.63 -9.42
C ALA A 406 -20.00 1.25 -9.82
N ILE A 407 -18.88 0.64 -9.44
CA ILE A 407 -17.53 1.10 -9.82
C ILE A 407 -17.33 0.95 -11.33
N ALA A 408 -17.63 -0.20 -11.92
CA ALA A 408 -17.48 -0.42 -13.36
C ALA A 408 -18.28 0.62 -14.18
N THR A 409 -19.51 0.91 -13.73
CA THR A 409 -20.40 1.91 -14.36
C THR A 409 -19.90 3.35 -14.13
N ALA A 410 -19.44 3.69 -12.92
CA ALA A 410 -18.90 5.02 -12.62
C ALA A 410 -17.65 5.34 -13.44
N LEU A 411 -16.76 4.36 -13.62
CA LEU A 411 -15.51 4.52 -14.37
C LEU A 411 -15.66 4.33 -15.87
N ASN A 412 -16.74 3.65 -16.30
CA ASN A 412 -16.90 3.12 -17.66
C ASN A 412 -15.70 2.25 -18.09
N VAL A 413 -15.22 1.40 -17.17
CA VAL A 413 -14.09 0.49 -17.35
C VAL A 413 -14.48 -0.88 -16.82
N PRO A 414 -14.23 -1.97 -17.58
CA PRO A 414 -14.51 -3.32 -17.11
C PRO A 414 -13.62 -3.68 -15.90
N ILE A 415 -14.23 -4.38 -14.95
CA ILE A 415 -13.54 -4.85 -13.74
C ILE A 415 -13.36 -6.36 -13.80
N ALA A 416 -12.11 -6.82 -13.78
CA ALA A 416 -11.77 -8.22 -13.61
C ALA A 416 -11.81 -8.57 -12.11
N LEU A 417 -12.60 -9.60 -11.77
CA LEU A 417 -12.57 -10.24 -10.46
C LEU A 417 -11.69 -11.50 -10.59
N PRO A 418 -10.54 -11.57 -9.89
CA PRO A 418 -9.69 -12.76 -9.91
C PRO A 418 -10.39 -13.93 -9.22
N GLU A 419 -9.95 -15.15 -9.53
CA GLU A 419 -10.34 -16.33 -8.75
C GLU A 419 -9.93 -16.18 -7.28
N GLU A 420 -10.62 -16.88 -6.38
CA GLU A 420 -10.21 -16.93 -4.98
C GLU A 420 -8.78 -17.46 -4.85
N GLY A 421 -7.93 -16.70 -4.16
CA GLY A 421 -6.53 -17.04 -3.97
C GLY A 421 -5.77 -15.97 -3.20
N ASP A 422 -4.54 -16.31 -2.83
CA ASP A 422 -3.66 -15.45 -2.05
C ASP A 422 -2.62 -14.77 -2.97
N PHE A 423 -3.00 -13.64 -3.54
CA PHE A 423 -2.20 -12.89 -4.51
C PHE A 423 -1.66 -11.57 -3.95
N GLY A 424 -1.65 -11.41 -2.62
CA GLY A 424 -1.21 -10.19 -1.92
C GLY A 424 0.31 -10.07 -1.78
N GLY A 425 0.74 -9.18 -0.88
CA GLY A 425 2.15 -8.86 -0.62
C GLY A 425 3.04 -10.07 -0.39
N ALA A 426 2.60 -11.06 0.41
CA ALA A 426 3.37 -12.29 0.65
C ALA A 426 3.62 -13.13 -0.61
N PHE A 427 2.64 -13.23 -1.51
CA PHE A 427 2.81 -13.95 -2.77
C PHE A 427 3.71 -13.18 -3.75
N GLY A 428 3.54 -11.86 -3.82
CA GLY A 428 4.46 -10.98 -4.56
C GLY A 428 5.91 -11.08 -4.05
N ALA A 429 6.11 -11.11 -2.74
CA ALA A 429 7.41 -11.32 -2.12
C ALA A 429 7.99 -12.69 -2.52
N ALA A 430 7.20 -13.77 -2.47
CA ALA A 430 7.66 -15.09 -2.90
C ALA A 430 8.08 -15.10 -4.38
N ARG A 431 7.34 -14.41 -5.26
CA ARG A 431 7.71 -14.20 -6.69
C ARG A 431 9.02 -13.43 -6.84
N LEU A 432 9.24 -12.36 -6.08
CA LEU A 432 10.51 -11.62 -6.10
C LEU A 432 11.68 -12.51 -5.63
N GLY A 433 11.46 -13.34 -4.61
CA GLY A 433 12.41 -14.37 -4.16
C GLY A 433 12.74 -15.40 -5.25
N LEU A 434 11.74 -15.85 -6.01
CA LEU A 434 11.91 -16.72 -7.18
C LEU A 434 12.72 -16.05 -8.28
N ILE A 435 12.37 -14.81 -8.64
CA ILE A 435 13.05 -14.03 -9.68
C ILE A 435 14.53 -13.89 -9.33
N ALA A 436 14.85 -13.43 -8.12
CA ALA A 436 16.23 -13.21 -7.69
C ALA A 436 17.03 -14.52 -7.62
N ALA A 437 16.41 -15.63 -7.21
CA ALA A 437 17.08 -16.92 -7.10
C ALA A 437 17.36 -17.59 -8.46
N THR A 438 16.52 -17.34 -9.46
CA THR A 438 16.57 -18.02 -10.77
C THR A 438 17.14 -17.14 -11.88
N GLY A 439 17.11 -15.82 -11.73
CA GLY A 439 17.40 -14.86 -12.79
C GLY A 439 16.33 -14.83 -13.89
N ALA A 440 15.11 -15.31 -13.61
CA ALA A 440 14.01 -15.32 -14.57
C ALA A 440 13.54 -13.90 -14.93
N ASP A 441 12.96 -13.75 -16.13
CA ASP A 441 12.31 -12.50 -16.55
C ASP A 441 11.16 -12.14 -15.58
N PRO A 442 11.22 -10.98 -14.88
CA PRO A 442 10.19 -10.56 -13.94
C PRO A 442 8.79 -10.51 -14.56
N PHE A 443 8.66 -10.14 -15.84
CA PHE A 443 7.36 -10.05 -16.52
C PHE A 443 6.75 -11.41 -16.84
N ALA A 444 7.59 -12.44 -16.98
CA ALA A 444 7.14 -13.83 -17.17
C ALA A 444 6.73 -14.48 -15.85
N VAL A 445 7.28 -14.03 -14.72
CA VAL A 445 6.92 -14.53 -13.38
C VAL A 445 5.69 -13.81 -12.82
N CYS A 446 5.65 -12.49 -12.87
CA CYS A 446 4.59 -11.66 -12.31
C CYS A 446 3.37 -11.58 -13.25
N THR A 447 2.75 -12.73 -13.55
CA THR A 447 1.53 -12.82 -14.36
C THR A 447 0.28 -12.54 -13.53
N PRO A 448 -0.77 -11.95 -14.12
CA PRO A 448 -2.04 -11.79 -13.43
C PRO A 448 -2.67 -13.16 -13.11
N PRO A 449 -3.43 -13.27 -12.01
CA PRO A 449 -4.22 -14.46 -11.74
C PRO A 449 -5.30 -14.66 -12.81
N ARG A 450 -5.85 -15.87 -12.90
CA ARG A 450 -6.99 -16.13 -13.78
C ARG A 450 -8.18 -15.28 -13.33
N THR A 451 -8.83 -14.64 -14.29
CA THR A 451 -10.08 -13.89 -14.07
C THR A 451 -11.24 -14.87 -13.94
N GLU A 452 -11.94 -14.86 -12.81
CA GLU A 452 -13.15 -15.65 -12.59
C GLU A 452 -14.34 -15.03 -13.34
N ARG A 453 -14.50 -13.72 -13.17
CA ARG A 453 -15.62 -12.94 -13.71
C ARG A 453 -15.14 -11.59 -14.20
N THR A 454 -15.72 -11.12 -15.29
CA THR A 454 -15.59 -9.72 -15.74
C THR A 454 -16.92 -9.01 -15.47
N ILE A 455 -16.86 -7.89 -14.75
CA ILE A 455 -17.99 -7.03 -14.46
C ILE A 455 -17.95 -5.87 -15.45
N GLU A 456 -18.88 -5.88 -16.39
CA GLU A 456 -19.02 -4.84 -17.40
C GLU A 456 -19.76 -3.61 -16.84
N PRO A 457 -19.45 -2.39 -17.34
CA PRO A 457 -20.26 -1.21 -17.08
C PRO A 457 -21.71 -1.40 -17.53
N GLU A 458 -22.67 -0.94 -16.74
CA GLU A 458 -24.09 -1.09 -17.05
C GLU A 458 -24.53 0.06 -17.97
N ALA A 459 -24.44 -0.17 -19.28
CA ALA A 459 -24.58 0.86 -20.32
C ALA A 459 -25.83 1.74 -20.19
N ALA A 460 -26.96 1.16 -19.76
CA ALA A 460 -28.21 1.88 -19.56
C ALA A 460 -28.16 2.92 -18.41
N LEU A 461 -27.22 2.76 -17.47
CA LEU A 461 -27.07 3.62 -16.30
C LEU A 461 -25.94 4.64 -16.42
N LEU A 462 -25.10 4.56 -17.47
CA LEU A 462 -23.97 5.49 -17.66
C LEU A 462 -24.38 6.96 -17.60
N PRO A 463 -25.47 7.43 -18.28
CA PRO A 463 -25.89 8.83 -18.17
C PRO A 463 -26.31 9.22 -16.75
N ALA A 464 -26.95 8.31 -16.01
CA ALA A 464 -27.42 8.57 -14.65
C ALA A 464 -26.25 8.60 -13.65
N TYR A 465 -25.25 7.74 -13.82
CA TYR A 465 -24.01 7.78 -13.05
C TYR A 465 -23.17 9.02 -13.35
N GLU A 466 -23.17 9.49 -14.60
CA GLU A 466 -22.56 10.78 -14.96
C GLU A 466 -23.21 11.93 -14.21
N GLU A 467 -24.55 12.02 -14.24
CA GLU A 467 -25.29 13.08 -13.56
C GLU A 467 -25.05 13.05 -12.04
N ALA A 468 -25.07 11.86 -11.44
CA ALA A 468 -24.80 11.66 -10.01
C ALA A 468 -23.36 12.02 -9.64
N TYR A 469 -22.38 11.67 -10.48
CA TYR A 469 -20.99 12.06 -10.28
C TYR A 469 -20.83 13.58 -10.30
N GLN A 470 -21.48 14.30 -11.22
CA GLN A 470 -21.39 15.76 -11.27
C GLN A 470 -21.99 16.40 -10.00
N ARG A 471 -23.09 15.85 -9.45
CA ARG A 471 -23.63 16.28 -8.15
C ARG A 471 -22.62 16.03 -7.02
N TYR A 472 -22.07 14.83 -6.95
CA TYR A 472 -21.02 14.46 -5.99
C TYR A 472 -19.82 15.42 -6.06
N HIS A 473 -19.29 15.64 -7.25
CA HIS A 473 -18.08 16.45 -7.48
C HIS A 473 -18.31 17.92 -7.12
N ALA A 474 -19.49 18.47 -7.41
CA ALA A 474 -19.85 19.84 -7.06
C ALA A 474 -20.00 20.08 -5.54
N LEU A 475 -20.26 19.05 -4.74
CA LEU A 475 -20.40 19.19 -3.29
C LEU A 475 -19.09 19.53 -2.60
N TYR A 476 -17.95 19.00 -3.08
CA TYR A 476 -16.66 19.27 -2.45
C TYR A 476 -16.32 20.77 -2.36
N PRO A 477 -16.26 21.55 -3.47
CA PRO A 477 -15.91 22.97 -3.38
C PRO A 477 -16.95 23.79 -2.59
N ALA A 478 -18.24 23.40 -2.62
CA ALA A 478 -19.29 24.07 -1.85
C ALA A 478 -19.08 23.93 -0.34
N LEU A 479 -18.64 22.75 0.12
CA LEU A 479 -18.39 22.46 1.54
C LEU A 479 -16.99 22.90 2.00
N HIS A 480 -16.00 22.78 1.13
CA HIS A 480 -14.62 23.19 1.43
C HIS A 480 -14.53 24.67 1.82
N ALA A 481 -15.33 25.54 1.17
CA ALA A 481 -15.42 26.96 1.52
C ALA A 481 -15.89 27.24 2.96
N LEU A 482 -16.52 26.25 3.62
CA LEU A 482 -17.00 26.35 5.00
C LEU A 482 -16.01 25.74 6.02
N ALA A 483 -15.01 24.98 5.56
CA ALA A 483 -14.05 24.27 6.40
C ALA A 483 -12.84 25.15 6.83
N GLY A 484 -12.95 26.48 6.68
CA GLY A 484 -11.92 27.48 7.02
C GLY A 484 -11.43 27.41 8.45
#